data_AF-A0A060C9H7-F1
#
_entry.id   AF-A0A060C9H7-F1
#
_cell.length_a   1.000
_cell.length_b   1.000
_cell.length_c   1.000
_cell.angle_alpha   90.00
_cell.angle_beta   90.00
_cell.angle_gamma   90.00
#
_symmetry.space_group_name_H-M   'P 1'
#
loop_
_entity.id
_entity.type
_entity.pdbx_description
1 polymer ?
#
loop_
_entity_poly.entity_id
_entity_poly.type
_entity_poly.pdbx_seq_one_letter_code
_entity_poly.pdbx_strand_id
1 'polypeptide(L)'
;PSRARLYLSALGLVEAEINGDTIGEDALTPGWTNYDERVEMWTYDVTGNLSAGANALGFWLGDGWYRGRLGFDGGRANYYGDRIGVFAQLEVEYPDGSTDAFYSNSWDRRWKTTLGPIVCSDLCEGERYDARLEQKGWSTPGFDDSGWEPVSEVFYDPAKIENPRPRLFAP
;
A
#
# COMPACT_ATOMS: atom_id res chain seq x y z
N PRO A 1 -1.74 13.08 -17.32
CA PRO A 1 -3.15 13.12 -16.83
C PRO A 1 -3.51 14.57 -16.49
N SER A 2 -4.80 14.95 -16.52
CA SER A 2 -5.26 16.25 -16.00
C SER A 2 -5.42 16.22 -14.48
N ARG A 3 -5.72 15.05 -13.90
CA ARG A 3 -5.79 14.80 -12.46
C ARG A 3 -5.60 13.31 -12.18
N ALA A 4 -4.96 12.96 -11.07
CA ALA A 4 -4.92 11.59 -10.58
C ALA A 4 -4.95 11.53 -9.04
N ARG A 5 -5.68 10.54 -8.50
CA ARG A 5 -5.84 10.32 -7.06
C ARG A 5 -5.56 8.88 -6.71
N LEU A 6 -4.73 8.66 -5.68
CA LEU A 6 -4.53 7.35 -5.08
C LEU A 6 -5.27 7.30 -3.74
N TYR A 7 -6.20 6.38 -3.61
CA TYR A 7 -6.85 6.03 -2.34
C TYR A 7 -6.18 4.78 -1.78
N LEU A 8 -5.67 4.86 -0.56
CA LEU A 8 -4.75 3.86 -0.01
C LEU A 8 -5.09 3.50 1.44
N SER A 9 -5.11 2.20 1.72
CA SER A 9 -5.27 1.64 3.06
C SER A 9 -4.60 0.26 3.15
N ALA A 10 -4.51 -0.30 4.36
CA ALA A 10 -3.95 -1.63 4.58
C ALA A 10 -4.55 -2.34 5.79
N LEU A 11 -4.62 -3.67 5.70
CA LEU A 11 -4.59 -4.55 6.85
C LEU A 11 -3.11 -4.78 7.20
N GLY A 12 -2.62 -4.02 8.18
CA GLY A 12 -1.18 -3.86 8.44
C GLY A 12 -0.78 -2.41 8.22
N LEU A 13 0.40 -2.20 7.65
CA LEU A 13 0.89 -0.89 7.21
C LEU A 13 1.25 -0.91 5.73
N VAL A 14 1.17 0.25 5.07
CA VAL A 14 1.54 0.41 3.67
C VAL A 14 2.32 1.69 3.40
N GLU A 15 3.34 1.58 2.56
CA GLU A 15 3.98 2.70 1.86
C GLU A 15 3.87 2.47 0.36
N ALA A 16 3.49 3.51 -0.40
CA ALA A 16 3.32 3.42 -1.85
C ALA A 16 4.44 4.13 -2.60
N GLU A 17 4.86 3.56 -3.72
CA GLU A 17 5.79 4.17 -4.67
C GLU A 17 5.16 4.19 -6.07
N ILE A 18 5.29 5.32 -6.78
CA ILE A 18 4.93 5.42 -8.21
C ILE A 18 6.17 5.86 -8.98
N ASN A 19 6.55 5.06 -9.99
CA ASN A 19 7.70 5.34 -10.85
C ASN A 19 9.01 5.62 -10.09
N GLY A 20 9.20 4.97 -8.95
CA GLY A 20 10.39 5.13 -8.08
C GLY A 20 10.28 6.24 -7.02
N ASP A 21 9.20 7.02 -7.01
CA ASP A 21 8.98 8.07 -6.01
C ASP A 21 8.00 7.61 -4.94
N THR A 22 8.38 7.75 -3.66
CA THR A 22 7.49 7.53 -2.51
C THR A 22 6.33 8.52 -2.52
N ILE A 23 5.12 8.04 -2.24
CA ILE A 23 3.90 8.84 -2.22
C ILE A 23 3.56 9.28 -0.81
N GLY A 24 3.46 10.61 -0.63
CA GLY A 24 3.15 11.22 0.67
C GLY A 24 4.37 11.32 1.59
N GLU A 25 4.15 11.89 2.77
CA GLU A 25 5.14 11.99 3.86
C GLU A 25 4.65 11.29 5.13
N ASP A 26 3.51 10.60 5.05
CA ASP A 26 2.91 9.89 6.17
C ASP A 26 3.71 8.63 6.49
N ALA A 27 3.94 8.38 7.77
CA ALA A 27 4.51 7.14 8.26
C ALA A 27 3.43 6.30 8.94
N LEU A 28 3.58 4.98 8.90
CA LEU A 28 2.68 4.03 9.57
C LEU A 28 1.22 4.14 9.10
N THR A 29 1.01 4.42 7.81
CA THR A 29 -0.29 4.42 7.13
C THR A 29 -0.90 3.01 7.15
N PRO A 30 -2.21 2.83 7.47
CA PRO A 30 -3.22 3.87 7.69
C PRO A 30 -3.35 4.35 9.15
N GLY A 31 -2.54 3.83 10.07
CA GLY A 31 -2.65 4.06 11.51
C GLY A 31 -3.29 2.87 12.23
N TRP A 32 -3.65 3.08 13.51
CA TRP A 32 -4.26 2.05 14.35
C TRP A 32 -5.73 2.36 14.65
N THR A 33 -6.61 1.48 14.18
CA THR A 33 -8.03 1.45 14.50
C THR A 33 -8.44 0.08 15.04
N ASN A 34 -9.70 -0.08 15.46
CA ASN A 34 -10.26 -1.42 15.60
C ASN A 34 -10.58 -1.96 14.20
N TYR A 35 -9.68 -2.75 13.60
CA TYR A 35 -9.83 -3.29 12.25
C TYR A 35 -11.08 -4.17 12.06
N ASP A 36 -11.67 -4.70 13.14
CA ASP A 36 -12.94 -5.44 13.05
C ASP A 36 -14.14 -4.53 12.80
N GLU A 37 -14.00 -3.24 13.09
CA GLU A 37 -15.08 -2.24 12.99
C GLU A 37 -14.81 -1.22 11.89
N ARG A 38 -13.58 -0.70 11.79
CA ARG A 38 -13.18 0.28 10.77
C ARG A 38 -11.69 0.23 10.44
N VAL A 39 -11.34 0.61 9.21
CA VAL A 39 -9.96 0.89 8.78
C VAL A 39 -9.93 2.23 8.05
N GLU A 40 -8.96 3.07 8.37
CA GLU A 40 -8.82 4.38 7.73
C GLU A 40 -8.21 4.26 6.32
N MET A 41 -8.59 5.17 5.44
CA MET A 41 -8.07 5.30 4.09
C MET A 41 -7.59 6.73 3.85
N TRP A 42 -6.43 6.84 3.22
CA TRP A 42 -5.81 8.10 2.84
C TRP A 42 -5.99 8.38 1.36
N THR A 43 -5.95 9.67 0.98
CA THR A 43 -6.10 10.10 -0.41
C THR A 43 -4.95 11.02 -0.79
N TYR A 44 -4.23 10.66 -1.85
CA TYR A 44 -3.04 11.36 -2.31
C TYR A 44 -3.28 11.98 -3.69
N ASP A 45 -2.77 13.20 -3.92
CA ASP A 45 -2.57 13.71 -5.28
C ASP A 45 -1.36 13.01 -5.89
N VAL A 46 -1.56 12.30 -6.98
CA VAL A 46 -0.48 11.63 -7.71
C VAL A 46 -0.39 12.10 -9.15
N THR A 47 -1.03 13.24 -9.46
CA THR A 47 -1.06 13.79 -10.82
C THR A 47 0.35 14.01 -11.37
N GLY A 48 1.27 14.48 -10.51
CA GLY A 48 2.66 14.75 -10.88
C GLY A 48 3.57 13.53 -10.92
N ASN A 49 3.15 12.40 -10.33
CA ASN A 49 3.96 11.17 -10.28
C ASN A 49 3.75 10.27 -11.50
N LEU A 50 2.70 10.51 -12.29
CA LEU A 50 2.40 9.73 -13.49
C LEU A 50 3.02 10.33 -14.75
N SER A 51 3.55 9.46 -15.59
CA SER A 51 4.13 9.78 -16.90
C SER A 51 3.25 9.30 -18.06
N ALA A 52 3.45 9.86 -19.25
CA ALA A 52 2.82 9.32 -20.46
C ALA A 52 3.41 7.93 -20.78
N GLY A 53 2.54 6.96 -21.09
CA GLY A 53 2.95 5.59 -21.39
C GLY A 53 2.93 4.67 -20.17
N ALA A 54 3.93 3.80 -20.05
CA ALA A 54 4.00 2.83 -18.97
C ALA A 54 4.29 3.51 -17.62
N ASN A 55 3.56 3.09 -16.59
CA ASN A 55 3.77 3.49 -15.20
C ASN A 55 3.84 2.24 -14.33
N ALA A 56 4.52 2.33 -13.20
CA ALA A 56 4.53 1.29 -12.18
C ALA A 56 4.05 1.89 -10.86
N LEU A 57 3.20 1.14 -10.15
CA LEU A 57 2.72 1.42 -8.80
C LEU A 57 3.04 0.21 -7.94
N GLY A 58 3.78 0.45 -6.85
CA GLY A 58 4.24 -0.57 -5.93
C GLY A 58 3.88 -0.24 -4.49
N PHE A 59 3.85 -1.26 -3.64
CA PHE A 59 3.58 -1.11 -2.21
C PHE A 59 4.56 -1.93 -1.35
N TRP A 60 5.10 -1.30 -0.31
CA TRP A 60 5.66 -2.00 0.83
C TRP A 60 4.54 -2.33 1.80
N LEU A 61 4.54 -3.55 2.36
CA LEU A 61 3.59 -3.95 3.39
C LEU A 61 4.30 -4.39 4.66
N GLY A 62 3.85 -3.86 5.80
CA GLY A 62 4.35 -4.19 7.13
C GLY A 62 3.27 -4.79 8.03
N ASP A 63 3.69 -5.49 9.09
CA ASP A 63 2.77 -6.19 10.01
C ASP A 63 1.86 -5.22 10.79
N GLY A 64 2.42 -4.08 11.20
CA GLY A 64 1.71 -3.04 11.94
C GLY A 64 1.03 -3.53 13.20
N TRP A 65 -0.02 -2.81 13.61
CA TRP A 65 -0.90 -3.24 14.69
C TRP A 65 -1.82 -4.41 14.28
N TYR A 66 -2.02 -4.65 12.99
CA TYR A 66 -2.91 -5.69 12.50
C TYR A 66 -2.41 -7.09 12.87
N ARG A 67 -1.14 -7.36 12.54
CA ARG A 67 -0.51 -8.67 12.70
C ARG A 67 0.68 -8.69 13.66
N GLY A 68 1.30 -7.54 13.90
CA GLY A 68 2.45 -7.40 14.79
C GLY A 68 2.12 -7.76 16.24
N ARG A 69 3.16 -7.85 17.08
CA ARG A 69 3.03 -8.21 18.48
C ARG A 69 2.56 -7.00 19.29
N LEU A 70 1.40 -7.12 19.93
CA LEU A 70 0.80 -6.04 20.74
C LEU A 70 0.71 -6.39 22.22
N GLY A 71 0.89 -5.39 23.08
CA GLY A 71 0.66 -5.47 24.52
C GLY A 71 1.91 -5.83 25.34
N PHE A 72 1.71 -5.90 26.66
CA PHE A 72 2.77 -6.18 27.64
C PHE A 72 2.93 -7.68 27.90
N ASP A 73 3.88 -8.06 28.76
CA ASP A 73 4.13 -9.45 29.19
C ASP A 73 4.39 -10.43 28.03
N GLY A 74 5.14 -9.95 27.04
CA GLY A 74 5.47 -10.70 25.83
C GLY A 74 4.43 -10.58 24.71
N GLY A 75 3.29 -9.92 24.94
CA GLY A 75 2.33 -9.52 23.91
C GLY A 75 1.69 -10.65 23.10
N ARG A 76 0.80 -10.28 22.19
CA ARG A 76 0.08 -11.19 21.28
C ARG A 76 0.25 -10.74 19.84
N ALA A 77 0.75 -11.63 18.99
CA ALA A 77 0.77 -11.43 17.53
C ALA A 77 -0.55 -11.86 16.90
N ASN A 78 -0.78 -11.45 15.65
CA ASN A 78 -1.98 -11.74 14.87
C ASN A 78 -3.26 -11.34 15.62
N TYR A 79 -3.29 -10.13 16.19
CA TYR A 79 -4.41 -9.71 17.03
C TYR A 79 -5.71 -9.59 16.22
N TYR A 80 -5.63 -8.98 15.02
CA TYR A 80 -6.77 -8.79 14.12
C TYR A 80 -6.79 -9.80 12.97
N GLY A 81 -5.61 -10.25 12.53
CA GLY A 81 -5.50 -11.30 11.51
C GLY A 81 -4.06 -11.72 11.27
N ASP A 82 -3.89 -12.77 10.47
CA ASP A 82 -2.60 -13.40 10.18
C ASP A 82 -2.09 -13.13 8.75
N ARG A 83 -2.85 -12.38 7.93
CA ARG A 83 -2.48 -11.99 6.56
C ARG A 83 -2.60 -10.49 6.37
N ILE A 84 -1.49 -9.84 6.04
CA ILE A 84 -1.49 -8.42 5.65
C ILE A 84 -2.01 -8.25 4.22
N GLY A 85 -2.53 -7.08 3.91
CA GLY A 85 -3.06 -6.77 2.59
C GLY A 85 -3.18 -5.27 2.35
N VAL A 86 -3.22 -4.89 1.08
CA VAL A 86 -3.40 -3.50 0.63
C VAL A 86 -4.77 -3.32 0.02
N PHE A 87 -5.38 -2.18 0.29
CA PHE A 87 -6.45 -1.63 -0.52
C PHE A 87 -5.89 -0.42 -1.26
N ALA A 88 -5.91 -0.47 -2.59
CA ALA A 88 -5.49 0.65 -3.42
C ALA A 88 -6.45 0.86 -4.59
N GLN A 89 -6.82 2.11 -4.81
CA GLN A 89 -7.58 2.55 -5.97
C GLN A 89 -6.90 3.79 -6.55
N LEU A 90 -6.43 3.69 -7.80
CA LEU A 90 -5.87 4.81 -8.55
C LEU A 90 -6.91 5.26 -9.58
N GLU A 91 -7.38 6.49 -9.46
CA GLU A 91 -8.24 7.14 -10.43
C GLU A 91 -7.45 8.14 -11.25
N VAL A 92 -7.60 8.10 -12.57
CA VAL A 92 -6.89 8.96 -13.52
C VAL A 92 -7.91 9.64 -14.42
N GLU A 93 -7.84 10.97 -14.50
CA GLU A 93 -8.61 11.79 -15.43
C GLU A 93 -7.67 12.33 -16.52
N TYR A 94 -8.15 12.31 -17.77
CA TYR A 94 -7.41 12.79 -18.93
C TYR A 94 -7.94 14.15 -19.41
N PRO A 95 -7.16 14.90 -20.20
CA PRO A 95 -7.58 16.21 -20.70
C PRO A 95 -8.85 16.21 -21.57
N ASP A 96 -9.21 15.06 -22.17
CA ASP A 96 -10.44 14.89 -22.95
C ASP A 96 -11.68 14.57 -22.09
N GLY A 97 -11.51 14.49 -20.76
CA GLY A 97 -12.55 14.17 -19.79
C GLY A 97 -12.79 12.67 -19.60
N SER A 98 -12.08 11.80 -20.31
CA SER A 98 -12.12 10.36 -20.05
C SER A 98 -11.43 10.03 -18.71
N THR A 99 -11.78 8.88 -18.15
CA THR A 99 -11.27 8.43 -16.85
C THR A 99 -10.94 6.95 -16.87
N ASP A 100 -9.84 6.58 -16.21
CA ASP A 100 -9.46 5.20 -15.92
C ASP A 100 -9.40 4.99 -14.41
N ALA A 101 -9.65 3.75 -13.97
CA ALA A 101 -9.46 3.34 -12.59
C ALA A 101 -8.72 2.00 -12.51
N PHE A 102 -7.74 1.92 -11.61
CA PHE A 102 -6.94 0.72 -11.35
C PHE A 102 -7.08 0.34 -9.89
N TYR A 103 -7.34 -0.94 -9.63
CA TYR A 103 -7.63 -1.45 -8.29
C TYR A 103 -6.60 -2.51 -7.90
N SER A 104 -6.21 -2.53 -6.62
CA SER A 104 -5.58 -3.71 -6.02
C SER A 104 -6.52 -4.91 -6.18
N ASN A 105 -6.09 -5.92 -6.91
CA ASN A 105 -6.90 -7.11 -7.19
C ASN A 105 -6.00 -8.32 -7.48
N SER A 106 -6.55 -9.53 -7.41
CA SER A 106 -5.81 -10.76 -7.74
C SER A 106 -6.15 -11.34 -9.12
N TRP A 107 -7.31 -11.00 -9.69
CA TRP A 107 -7.89 -11.69 -10.83
C TRP A 107 -7.25 -11.33 -12.16
N ASP A 108 -6.71 -10.12 -12.33
CA ASP A 108 -6.06 -9.70 -13.58
C ASP A 108 -4.59 -10.16 -13.70
N ARG A 109 -4.03 -10.68 -12.59
CA ARG A 109 -2.64 -11.16 -12.45
C ARG A 109 -1.57 -10.11 -12.77
N ARG A 110 -1.92 -8.82 -12.75
CA ARG A 110 -0.97 -7.70 -12.93
C ARG A 110 -0.23 -7.38 -11.64
N TRP A 111 -0.90 -7.57 -10.50
CA TRP A 111 -0.26 -7.48 -9.20
C TRP A 111 0.53 -8.73 -8.89
N LYS A 112 1.79 -8.52 -8.51
CA LYS A 112 2.71 -9.57 -8.08
C LYS A 112 3.33 -9.18 -6.75
N THR A 113 3.90 -10.15 -6.05
CA THR A 113 4.53 -9.99 -4.75
C THR A 113 5.83 -10.77 -4.69
N THR A 114 6.74 -10.30 -3.85
CA THR A 114 7.97 -10.98 -3.49
C THR A 114 8.38 -10.52 -2.10
N LEU A 115 9.31 -11.25 -1.48
CA LEU A 115 9.99 -10.76 -0.29
C LEU A 115 11.06 -9.74 -0.70
N GLY A 116 11.16 -8.66 0.08
CA GLY A 116 12.13 -7.60 -0.13
C GLY A 116 13.24 -7.58 0.91
N PRO A 117 13.96 -6.45 1.01
CA PRO A 117 15.04 -6.28 1.97
C PRO A 117 14.57 -6.11 3.42
N ILE A 118 13.30 -5.80 3.67
CA ILE A 118 12.71 -5.79 5.00
C ILE A 118 12.38 -7.24 5.40
N VAL A 119 13.24 -7.85 6.21
CA VAL A 119 13.14 -9.28 6.58
C VAL A 119 12.25 -9.50 7.81
N CYS A 120 12.05 -8.45 8.59
CA CYS A 120 11.17 -8.42 9.76
C CYS A 120 10.85 -6.96 10.06
N SER A 121 9.58 -6.65 10.33
CA SER A 121 9.13 -5.31 10.69
C SER A 121 8.03 -5.42 11.75
N ASP A 122 8.33 -4.96 12.96
CA ASP A 122 7.40 -4.94 14.09
C ASP A 122 7.56 -3.65 14.90
N LEU A 123 6.46 -3.13 15.43
CA LEU A 123 6.42 -1.83 16.12
C LEU A 123 7.17 -1.83 17.45
N CYS A 124 7.28 -2.99 18.11
CA CYS A 124 7.96 -3.14 19.39
C CYS A 124 9.35 -3.78 19.23
N GLU A 125 9.49 -4.77 18.32
CA GLU A 125 10.75 -5.50 18.11
C GLU A 125 11.69 -4.79 17.10
N GLY A 126 11.19 -3.76 16.42
CA GLY A 126 11.93 -2.99 15.42
C GLY A 126 11.95 -3.65 14.04
N GLU A 127 12.86 -3.16 13.20
CA GLU A 127 13.00 -3.61 11.81
C GLU A 127 14.40 -4.20 11.56
N ARG A 128 14.44 -5.29 10.79
CA ARG A 128 15.68 -5.86 10.26
C ARG A 128 15.68 -5.76 8.75
N TYR A 129 16.69 -5.07 8.23
CA TYR A 129 16.87 -4.80 6.82
C TYR A 129 18.14 -5.46 6.28
N ASP A 130 18.05 -6.20 5.18
CA ASP A 130 19.17 -6.78 4.45
C ASP A 130 19.28 -6.16 3.06
N ALA A 131 20.18 -5.19 2.90
CA ALA A 131 20.40 -4.46 1.65
C ALA A 131 20.85 -5.35 0.47
N ARG A 132 21.32 -6.58 0.74
CA ARG A 132 21.68 -7.53 -0.33
C ARG A 132 20.48 -8.04 -1.10
N LEU A 133 19.28 -7.90 -0.54
CA LEU A 133 18.01 -8.30 -1.13
C LEU A 133 17.30 -7.14 -1.85
N GLU A 134 17.91 -5.96 -1.93
CA GLU A 134 17.37 -4.82 -2.66
C GLU A 134 17.16 -5.14 -4.15
N GLN A 135 15.96 -4.85 -4.63
CA GLN A 135 15.61 -4.94 -6.05
C GLN A 135 15.48 -3.51 -6.60
N LYS A 136 16.60 -2.95 -7.07
CA LYS A 136 16.63 -1.56 -7.55
C LYS A 136 15.67 -1.37 -8.72
N GLY A 137 14.84 -0.33 -8.63
CA GLY A 137 13.87 0.02 -9.66
C GLY A 137 12.62 -0.87 -9.68
N TRP A 138 12.35 -1.68 -8.64
CA TRP A 138 11.18 -2.55 -8.57
C TRP A 138 9.84 -1.80 -8.78
N SER A 139 9.77 -0.53 -8.39
CA SER A 139 8.62 0.37 -8.52
C SER A 139 8.68 1.26 -9.78
N THR A 140 9.53 0.93 -10.76
CA THR A 140 9.68 1.67 -12.02
C THR A 140 9.21 0.82 -13.22
N PRO A 141 8.67 1.45 -14.28
CA PRO A 141 8.21 0.71 -15.45
C PRO A 141 9.37 -0.02 -16.15
N GLY A 142 9.13 -1.26 -16.57
CA GLY A 142 10.12 -2.08 -17.29
C GLY A 142 11.03 -2.92 -16.38
N PHE A 143 10.80 -2.92 -15.06
CA PHE A 143 11.43 -3.87 -14.15
C PHE A 143 11.09 -5.33 -14.51
N ASP A 144 12.07 -6.23 -14.39
CA ASP A 144 11.87 -7.67 -14.61
C ASP A 144 11.30 -8.32 -13.33
N ASP A 145 9.98 -8.46 -13.29
CA ASP A 145 9.21 -9.08 -12.21
C ASP A 145 8.85 -10.55 -12.54
N SER A 146 9.57 -11.19 -13.47
CA SER A 146 9.27 -12.57 -13.89
C SER A 146 9.46 -13.60 -12.79
N GLY A 147 10.32 -13.29 -11.80
CA GLY A 147 10.54 -14.11 -10.61
C GLY A 147 9.54 -13.87 -9.48
N TRP A 148 8.62 -12.92 -9.62
CA TRP A 148 7.63 -12.60 -8.57
C TRP A 148 6.40 -13.50 -8.68
N GLU A 149 5.75 -13.73 -7.55
CA GLU A 149 4.56 -14.57 -7.47
C GLU A 149 3.29 -13.73 -7.65
N PRO A 150 2.20 -14.27 -8.24
CA PRO A 150 0.92 -13.60 -8.24
C PRO A 150 0.43 -13.33 -6.81
N VAL A 151 -0.20 -12.17 -6.59
CA VAL A 151 -0.87 -11.90 -5.30
C VAL A 151 -2.08 -12.80 -5.11
N SER A 152 -2.53 -12.89 -3.86
CA SER A 152 -3.81 -13.51 -3.48
C SER A 152 -4.68 -12.50 -2.75
N GLU A 153 -6.00 -12.65 -2.85
CA GLU A 153 -6.92 -11.81 -2.09
C GLU A 153 -6.91 -12.12 -0.58
N VAL A 154 -7.08 -11.05 0.21
CA VAL A 154 -7.43 -11.08 1.62
C VAL A 154 -8.82 -10.46 1.71
N PHE A 155 -9.82 -11.26 2.10
CA PHE A 155 -11.18 -10.78 2.19
C PHE A 155 -11.33 -9.83 3.38
N TYR A 156 -11.83 -8.64 3.10
CA TYR A 156 -12.20 -7.63 4.09
C TYR A 156 -13.50 -6.97 3.65
N ASP A 157 -14.35 -6.58 4.61
CA ASP A 157 -15.61 -5.90 4.31
C ASP A 157 -15.32 -4.44 3.88
N PRO A 158 -15.54 -4.07 2.60
CA PRO A 158 -15.24 -2.73 2.12
C PRO A 158 -16.08 -1.65 2.82
N ALA A 159 -17.24 -2.01 3.40
CA ALA A 159 -18.08 -1.06 4.14
C ALA A 159 -17.41 -0.54 5.42
N LYS A 160 -16.36 -1.21 5.90
CA LYS A 160 -15.57 -0.81 7.06
C LYS A 160 -14.36 0.07 6.70
N ILE A 161 -14.09 0.28 5.41
CA ILE A 161 -13.03 1.19 4.97
C ILE A 161 -13.59 2.61 4.95
N GLU A 162 -13.06 3.47 5.80
CA GLU A 162 -13.53 4.83 5.98
C GLU A 162 -12.48 5.84 5.50
N ASN A 163 -12.91 6.88 4.79
CA ASN A 163 -12.09 8.06 4.55
C ASN A 163 -12.41 9.11 5.62
N PRO A 164 -11.59 9.24 6.69
CA PRO A 164 -11.94 10.09 7.84
C PRO A 164 -12.05 11.58 7.52
N ARG A 165 -11.69 12.01 6.30
CA ARG A 165 -12.04 13.25 5.56
C ARG A 165 -10.90 13.53 4.58
N PRO A 166 -11.16 14.04 3.36
CA PRO A 166 -10.09 14.56 2.52
C PRO A 166 -9.39 15.69 3.30
N ARG A 167 -8.10 15.52 3.60
CA ARG A 167 -7.27 16.65 4.04
C ARG A 167 -7.20 17.61 2.85
N LEU A 168 -8.11 18.58 2.84
CA LEU A 168 -7.90 19.83 2.13
C LEU A 168 -6.68 20.45 2.80
N PHE A 169 -5.49 20.19 2.26
CA PHE A 169 -4.35 21.06 2.51
C PHE A 169 -4.77 22.43 1.99
N ALA A 170 -5.24 23.29 2.90
CA ALA A 170 -5.23 24.72 2.67
C ALA A 170 -3.75 25.17 2.73
N PRO A 171 -3.34 26.10 1.85
CA PRO A 171 -1.93 26.48 1.63
C PRO A 171 -1.24 27.05 2.87
#